data_AF-A0A7J9JGK0-F1
#
_entry.id   AF-A0A7J9JGK0-F1
#
_cell.length_a   1.000
_cell.length_b   1.000
_cell.length_c   1.000
_cell.angle_alpha   90.00
_cell.angle_beta   90.00
_cell.angle_gamma   90.00
#
_symmetry.space_group_name_H-M   'P 1'
#
loop_
_entity.id
_entity.type
_entity.pdbx_description
1 polymer ?
#
loop_
_entity_poly.entity_id
_entity_poly.type
_entity_poly.pdbx_seq_one_letter_code
_entity_poly.pdbx_strand_id
1 'polypeptide(L)'
;MNFKSLSLFSISFIALCFTVASAANFDIRNNCPYKVWAAAVPGGGRELSNGGVWNLNVNPGTTGARIWGRTNCQFDGAGRGRCQTGDCGGLLQCQAYGAPPNTLAEFALN
;
A
#
# COMPACT_ATOMS: atom_id res chain seq x y z
N MET A 1 25.19 1.21 -47.26
CA MET A 1 25.02 1.29 -45.79
C MET A 1 24.22 0.08 -45.35
N ASN A 2 24.83 -0.80 -44.55
CA ASN A 2 24.33 -2.15 -44.29
C ASN A 2 23.09 -2.15 -43.37
N PHE A 3 21.97 -2.71 -43.84
CA PHE A 3 20.73 -2.91 -43.08
C PHE A 3 20.93 -3.65 -41.74
N LYS A 4 21.96 -4.51 -41.65
CA LYS A 4 22.34 -5.22 -40.43
C LYS A 4 22.85 -4.28 -39.32
N SER A 5 23.50 -3.16 -39.69
CA SER A 5 24.04 -2.20 -38.73
C SER A 5 22.94 -1.36 -38.10
N LEU A 6 21.93 -0.91 -38.88
CA LEU A 6 20.76 -0.20 -38.31
C LEU A 6 19.98 -1.09 -37.33
N SER A 7 19.81 -2.38 -37.65
CA SER A 7 19.13 -3.34 -36.77
C SER A 7 19.84 -3.50 -35.42
N LEU A 8 21.17 -3.58 -35.42
CA LEU A 8 21.99 -3.69 -34.20
C LEU A 8 21.94 -2.42 -33.33
N PHE A 9 21.96 -1.22 -33.94
CA PHE A 9 21.79 0.04 -33.20
C PHE A 9 20.40 0.17 -32.58
N SER A 10 19.35 -0.28 -33.28
CA SER A 10 17.97 -0.26 -32.80
C SER A 10 17.74 -1.19 -31.60
N ILE A 11 18.37 -2.37 -31.60
CA ILE A 11 18.31 -3.33 -30.48
C ILE A 11 19.06 -2.78 -29.25
N SER A 12 20.19 -2.10 -29.44
CA SER A 12 20.97 -1.49 -28.35
C SER A 12 20.23 -0.34 -27.67
N PHE A 13 19.43 0.43 -28.42
CA PHE A 13 18.66 1.56 -27.88
C PHE A 13 17.45 1.11 -27.03
N ILE A 14 16.82 -0.02 -27.38
CA ILE A 14 15.70 -0.60 -26.62
C ILE A 14 16.17 -1.15 -25.27
N ALA A 15 17.39 -1.69 -25.20
CA ALA A 15 17.96 -2.22 -23.96
C ALA A 15 18.36 -1.13 -22.93
N LEU A 16 18.47 0.14 -23.33
CA LEU A 16 18.77 1.26 -22.42
C LEU A 16 17.53 1.80 -21.68
N CYS A 17 16.32 1.37 -22.05
CA CYS A 17 15.06 1.89 -21.49
C CYS A 17 14.48 1.01 -20.36
N PHE A 18 15.28 0.22 -19.67
CA PHE A 18 14.81 -0.44 -18.44
C PHE A 18 14.90 0.54 -17.26
N THR A 19 13.78 1.15 -16.90
CA THR A 19 13.64 1.83 -15.60
C THR A 19 13.71 0.77 -14.51
N VAL A 20 14.76 0.76 -13.70
CA VAL A 20 14.83 -0.06 -12.49
C VAL A 20 13.83 0.54 -11.49
N ALA A 21 12.67 -0.07 -11.37
CA ALA A 21 11.61 0.36 -10.47
C ALA A 21 11.73 -0.44 -9.17
N SER A 22 12.16 0.18 -8.07
CA SER A 22 12.34 -0.50 -6.78
C SER A 22 11.05 -0.48 -5.96
N ALA A 23 10.37 -1.62 -5.86
CA ALA A 23 9.21 -1.73 -4.98
C ALA A 23 9.64 -1.50 -3.53
N ALA A 24 8.82 -0.79 -2.75
CA ALA A 24 9.07 -0.58 -1.33
C ALA A 24 8.30 -1.62 -0.51
N ASN A 25 8.90 -2.06 0.59
CA ASN A 25 8.25 -2.96 1.53
C ASN A 25 8.03 -2.24 2.86
N PHE A 26 6.78 -2.21 3.33
CA PHE A 26 6.38 -1.61 4.59
C PHE A 26 6.03 -2.71 5.59
N ASP A 27 6.79 -2.77 6.69
CA ASP A 27 6.46 -3.60 7.85
C ASP A 27 5.56 -2.84 8.82
N ILE A 28 4.25 -3.03 8.67
CA ILE A 28 3.24 -2.40 9.52
C ILE A 28 3.07 -3.25 10.77
N ARG A 29 3.53 -2.74 11.92
CA ARG A 29 3.51 -3.47 13.19
C ARG A 29 2.57 -2.83 14.21
N ASN A 30 1.73 -3.65 14.83
CA ASN A 30 0.94 -3.23 15.99
C ASN A 30 1.69 -3.56 17.29
N ASN A 31 2.23 -2.54 17.96
CA ASN A 31 2.79 -2.66 19.31
C ASN A 31 1.85 -2.09 20.39
N CYS A 32 0.63 -1.71 20.04
CA CYS A 32 -0.37 -1.26 21.01
C CYS A 32 -0.84 -2.45 21.87
N PRO A 33 -1.25 -2.21 23.13
CA PRO A 33 -1.78 -3.26 23.99
C PRO A 33 -3.18 -3.75 23.58
N TYR A 34 -3.72 -3.25 22.47
CA TYR A 34 -5.04 -3.56 21.95
C TYR A 34 -4.98 -3.87 20.45
N LYS A 35 -6.04 -4.53 19.96
CA LYS A 35 -6.22 -4.84 18.55
C LYS A 35 -6.43 -3.56 17.73
N VAL A 36 -5.78 -3.50 16.58
CA VAL A 36 -5.99 -2.43 15.58
C VAL A 36 -6.28 -3.05 14.22
N TRP A 37 -7.01 -2.33 13.38
CA TRP A 37 -7.19 -2.71 11.99
C TRP A 37 -6.36 -1.76 11.14
N ALA A 38 -5.14 -2.20 10.82
CA ALA A 38 -4.28 -1.47 9.89
C ALA A 38 -4.99 -1.27 8.55
N ALA A 39 -4.75 -0.11 7.95
CA ALA A 39 -5.30 0.28 6.68
C ALA A 39 -4.22 0.95 5.83
N ALA A 40 -4.27 0.71 4.53
CA ALA A 40 -3.38 1.32 3.57
C ALA A 40 -4.13 1.62 2.27
N VAL A 41 -3.86 2.78 1.67
CA VAL A 41 -4.29 3.12 0.31
C VAL A 41 -3.06 3.58 -0.46
N PRO A 42 -2.61 2.84 -1.49
CA PRO A 42 -3.07 1.50 -1.87
C PRO A 42 -2.65 0.43 -0.82
N GLY A 43 -3.37 -0.70 -0.79
CA GLY A 43 -2.97 -1.88 0.00
C GLY A 43 -4.11 -2.60 0.73
N GLY A 44 -5.22 -1.92 1.02
CA GLY A 44 -6.39 -2.52 1.67
C GLY A 44 -6.33 -2.40 3.19
N GLY A 45 -6.58 -3.50 3.90
CA GLY A 45 -6.53 -3.48 5.37
C GLY A 45 -6.43 -4.86 6.00
N ARG A 46 -5.94 -4.89 7.24
CA ARG A 46 -5.70 -6.13 7.98
C ARG A 46 -5.90 -5.91 9.48
N GLU A 47 -6.55 -6.87 10.13
CA GLU A 47 -6.59 -6.92 11.59
C GLU A 47 -5.23 -7.35 12.14
N LEU A 48 -4.71 -6.58 13.11
CA LEU A 48 -3.46 -6.88 13.81
C LEU A 48 -3.71 -6.90 15.32
N SER A 49 -3.56 -8.09 15.91
CA SER A 49 -3.42 -8.24 17.37
C SER A 49 -2.12 -7.61 17.87
N ASN A 50 -1.97 -7.46 19.19
CA ASN A 50 -0.72 -6.98 19.79
C ASN A 50 0.47 -7.87 19.33
N GLY A 51 1.53 -7.23 18.84
CA GLY A 51 2.72 -7.85 18.26
C GLY A 51 2.57 -8.30 16.80
N GLY A 52 1.37 -8.18 16.22
CA GLY A 52 1.08 -8.55 14.85
C GLY A 52 1.80 -7.68 13.82
N VAL A 53 2.16 -8.28 12.69
CA VAL A 53 2.86 -7.62 11.58
C VAL A 53 2.12 -7.85 10.28
N TRP A 54 2.04 -6.81 9.46
CA TRP A 54 1.63 -6.87 8.07
C TRP A 54 2.74 -6.33 7.18
N ASN A 55 3.32 -7.22 6.39
CA ASN A 55 4.24 -6.85 5.32
C ASN A 55 3.44 -6.41 4.09
N LEU A 56 3.57 -5.15 3.69
CA LEU A 56 2.88 -4.54 2.57
C LEU A 56 3.89 -4.13 1.50
N ASN A 57 3.82 -4.79 0.34
CA ASN A 57 4.57 -4.38 -0.84
C ASN A 57 3.82 -3.26 -1.57
N VAL A 58 4.51 -2.17 -1.87
CA VAL A 58 3.97 -1.03 -2.61
C VAL A 58 4.80 -0.79 -3.86
N ASN A 59 4.10 -0.65 -4.98
CA ASN A 59 4.74 -0.48 -6.28
C ASN A 59 5.51 0.85 -6.36
N PRO A 60 6.61 0.88 -7.15
CA PRO A 60 7.28 2.11 -7.56
C PRO A 60 6.30 3.11 -8.18
N GLY A 61 6.61 4.41 -8.08
CA GLY A 61 5.75 5.48 -8.62
C GLY A 61 4.42 5.69 -7.88
N THR A 62 4.15 4.96 -6.78
CA THR A 62 2.93 5.17 -5.99
C THR A 62 2.98 6.54 -5.32
N THR A 63 1.97 7.38 -5.55
CA THR A 63 1.84 8.72 -4.95
C THR A 63 0.54 8.85 -4.15
N GLY A 64 0.51 9.82 -3.23
CA GLY A 64 -0.66 10.05 -2.37
C GLY A 64 -0.99 8.86 -1.48
N ALA A 65 0.01 8.05 -1.10
CA ALA A 65 -0.22 6.85 -0.32
C ALA A 65 -0.34 7.16 1.17
N ARG A 66 -1.19 6.40 1.86
CA ARG A 66 -1.42 6.54 3.30
C ARG A 66 -1.47 5.18 3.97
N ILE A 67 -0.83 5.07 5.14
CA ILE A 67 -1.02 3.98 6.11
C ILE A 67 -1.54 4.58 7.41
N TRP A 68 -2.53 3.93 8.04
CA TRP A 68 -3.05 4.36 9.34
C TRP A 68 -3.61 3.18 10.16
N GLY A 69 -3.75 3.41 11.46
CA GLY A 69 -4.44 2.49 12.36
C GLY A 69 -5.91 2.85 12.52
N ARG A 70 -6.78 1.83 12.52
CA ARG A 70 -8.21 1.96 12.87
C ARG A 70 -8.49 1.26 14.19
N THR A 71 -9.42 1.80 14.96
CA THR A 71 -9.75 1.26 16.29
C THR A 71 -11.22 0.91 16.43
N ASN A 72 -11.47 -0.04 17.35
CA ASN A 72 -12.81 -0.52 17.71
C ASN A 72 -13.68 -0.83 16.50
N CYS A 73 -13.18 -1.69 15.61
CA CYS A 73 -13.88 -2.09 14.41
C CYS A 73 -14.67 -3.38 14.60
N GLN A 74 -15.75 -3.51 13.86
CA GLN A 74 -16.51 -4.75 13.70
C GLN A 74 -16.83 -4.93 12.23
N PHE A 75 -16.57 -6.13 11.71
CA PHE A 75 -16.85 -6.50 10.32
C PHE A 75 -17.59 -7.82 10.26
N ASP A 76 -18.47 -7.97 9.28
CA ASP A 76 -19.13 -9.22 8.92
C ASP A 76 -18.19 -10.15 8.12
N GLY A 77 -18.68 -11.35 7.77
CA GLY A 77 -17.92 -12.32 6.97
C GLY A 77 -17.61 -11.86 5.54
N ALA A 78 -18.26 -10.81 5.05
CA ALA A 78 -17.97 -10.18 3.76
C ALA A 78 -17.00 -8.98 3.89
N GLY A 79 -16.52 -8.69 5.11
CA GLY A 79 -15.61 -7.58 5.38
C GLY A 79 -16.30 -6.20 5.40
N ARG A 80 -17.62 -6.15 5.56
CA ARG A 80 -18.39 -4.91 5.71
C ARG A 80 -18.70 -4.65 7.18
N GLY A 81 -18.70 -3.39 7.59
CA GLY A 81 -18.92 -3.04 8.98
C GLY A 81 -18.54 -1.60 9.27
N ARG A 82 -17.91 -1.35 10.43
CA ARG A 82 -17.55 0.01 10.85
C ARG A 82 -16.41 0.01 11.86
N CYS A 83 -15.57 1.05 11.79
CA CYS A 83 -14.61 1.43 12.82
C CYS A 83 -15.03 2.71 13.56
N GLN A 84 -14.62 2.86 14.81
CA GLN A 84 -14.83 4.10 15.57
C GLN A 84 -13.91 5.22 15.09
N THR A 85 -12.67 4.90 14.73
CA THR A 85 -11.68 5.86 14.20
C THR A 85 -11.06 5.34 12.91
N GLY A 86 -10.75 6.23 11.98
CA GLY A 86 -10.10 5.89 10.72
C GLY A 86 -10.92 5.02 9.77
N ASP A 87 -12.24 4.95 9.93
CA ASP A 87 -13.13 4.15 9.08
C ASP A 87 -13.03 4.57 7.61
N CYS A 88 -12.93 3.61 6.69
CA CYS A 88 -12.72 3.85 5.26
C CYS A 88 -13.95 3.49 4.41
N GLY A 89 -15.14 3.89 4.88
CA GLY A 89 -16.42 3.61 4.22
C GLY A 89 -17.02 2.26 4.61
N GLY A 90 -16.74 1.79 5.83
CA GLY A 90 -17.25 0.55 6.38
C GLY A 90 -16.66 -0.71 5.77
N LEU A 91 -15.45 -0.65 5.20
CA LEU A 91 -14.78 -1.77 4.57
C LEU A 91 -13.56 -2.22 5.36
N LEU A 92 -13.36 -3.53 5.52
CA LEU A 92 -12.12 -4.08 6.05
C LEU A 92 -10.96 -3.78 5.09
N GLN A 93 -11.18 -4.00 3.79
CA GLN A 93 -10.23 -3.70 2.71
C GLN A 93 -10.46 -2.28 2.20
N CYS A 94 -9.68 -1.33 2.69
CA CYS A 94 -9.84 0.08 2.32
C CYS A 94 -9.54 0.35 0.85
N GLN A 95 -10.44 1.09 0.19
CA GLN A 95 -10.28 1.61 -1.18
C GLN A 95 -10.25 3.15 -1.21
N ALA A 96 -10.47 3.78 -0.06
CA ALA A 96 -10.50 5.23 0.13
C ALA A 96 -9.83 5.58 1.46
N TYR A 97 -9.48 6.86 1.65
CA TYR A 97 -8.90 7.33 2.89
C TYR A 97 -9.88 7.20 4.07
N GLY A 98 -9.32 7.05 5.27
CA GLY A 98 -10.11 6.93 6.50
C GLY A 98 -10.65 8.27 7.02
N ALA A 99 -11.82 8.23 7.65
CA ALA A 99 -12.43 9.36 8.33
C ALA A 99 -11.64 9.76 9.60
N PRO A 100 -11.45 11.07 9.86
CA PRO A 100 -10.82 11.55 11.09
C PRO A 100 -11.60 11.17 12.37
N PRO A 101 -10.92 11.08 13.54
CA PRO A 101 -9.49 11.25 13.72
C PRO A 101 -8.70 9.98 13.36
N ASN A 102 -7.55 10.17 12.71
CA ASN A 102 -6.60 9.10 12.40
C ASN A 102 -5.18 9.69 12.25
N THR A 103 -4.19 9.05 12.88
CA THR A 103 -2.78 9.39 12.66
C THR A 103 -2.33 8.76 11.35
N LEU A 104 -1.71 9.56 10.48
CA LEU A 104 -1.34 9.15 9.12
C LEU A 104 0.19 9.02 8.99
N ALA A 105 0.62 7.92 8.36
CA ALA A 105 1.90 7.84 7.71
C ALA A 105 1.68 8.04 6.21
N GLU A 106 2.11 9.19 5.68
CA GLU A 106 1.95 9.56 4.27
C GLU A 106 3.26 9.39 3.52
N PHE A 107 3.20 8.89 2.29
CA PHE A 107 4.39 8.68 1.47
C PHE A 107 4.11 8.75 -0.04
N ALA A 108 5.18 8.97 -0.79
CA ALA A 108 5.23 8.86 -2.24
C ALA A 108 6.54 8.17 -2.63
N LEU A 109 6.48 7.24 -3.59
CA LEU A 109 7.61 6.44 -4.06
C LEU A 109 7.96 6.82 -5.48
N ASN A 110 9.25 6.78 -5.80
CA ASN A 110 9.78 7.02 -7.15
C ASN A 110 9.57 5.82 -8.06
#